data_AF-A0A1M6RGN0-F1
#
_entry.id   AF-A0A1M6RGN0-F1
#
_cell.length_a   1.000
_cell.length_b   1.000
_cell.length_c   1.000
_cell.angle_alpha   90.00
_cell.angle_beta   90.00
_cell.angle_gamma   90.00
#
_symmetry.space_group_name_H-M   'P 1'
#
loop_
_entity.id
_entity.type
_entity.pdbx_description
1 polymer ?
#
loop_
_entity_poly.entity_id
_entity_poly.type
_entity_poly.pdbx_seq_one_letter_code
_entity_poly.pdbx_strand_id
1 'polypeptide(L)'
;MAYLFTSESVSEGHPDKIADQISDAILDAMLAQDPHSRVAVETLVTTGLVVLSGEVYTRAHVDVQQLARDVIREIGYTDPRLRFDADSCGVLSSIHEQSPDIRQGVDGVPTGEQGAGDQGMMFGYACRETPELMPLPIMLAHRLVRELARIRKEESHLMPYLRPDAKSQVTVEYEDDRRTPRRIHTVVVSTQHTEDVSQERIREDIREILLPRVLPSELVDDRLILHVNPTGRFVIGGPHGDTGLTGRKIIVDTYGGKGAHGGGAFSGKDPSKVDRSGAYAARYVAKNIVGAGLAEEAEVQIAYAIGLAEPVSIDVNTFGTGVVPDAVLVEAVRAVFDLRPASIIRDLDLLKPRYRATAAYGHFGRPEFPWEALNRVEDLKQAVARYA
;
A
#
# COMPACT_ATOMS: atom_id res chain seq x y z
N MET A 1 21.22 16.96 -17.06
CA MET A 1 20.69 17.70 -15.88
C MET A 1 20.28 16.63 -14.90
N ALA A 2 20.76 16.68 -13.65
CA ALA A 2 20.44 15.65 -12.66
C ALA A 2 18.92 15.53 -12.47
N TYR A 3 18.38 14.33 -12.62
CA TYR A 3 16.97 14.05 -12.40
C TYR A 3 16.75 13.75 -10.91
N LEU A 4 15.92 14.56 -10.26
CA LEU A 4 15.49 14.32 -8.88
C LEU A 4 14.08 13.75 -8.89
N PHE A 5 13.87 12.65 -8.18
CA PHE A 5 12.56 12.06 -7.97
C PHE A 5 12.29 11.88 -6.49
N THR A 6 11.07 12.20 -6.07
CA THR A 6 10.67 12.23 -4.67
C THR A 6 9.47 11.33 -4.45
N SER A 7 9.54 10.49 -3.42
CA SER A 7 8.39 9.77 -2.87
C SER A 7 8.24 10.04 -1.39
N GLU A 8 7.06 9.75 -0.86
CA GLU A 8 6.76 9.93 0.55
C GLU A 8 5.98 8.76 1.14
N SER A 9 5.97 8.69 2.47
CA SER A 9 5.22 7.72 3.22
C SER A 9 4.77 8.29 4.56
N VAL A 10 3.85 7.59 5.20
CA VAL A 10 3.28 7.95 6.49
C VAL A 10 3.20 6.70 7.37
N SER A 11 3.33 6.88 8.67
CA SER A 11 3.28 5.78 9.65
C SER A 11 1.86 5.21 9.80
N GLU A 12 1.76 4.06 10.46
CA GLU A 12 0.49 3.49 10.93
C GLU A 12 -0.35 4.44 11.80
N GLY A 13 0.26 5.47 12.41
CA GLY A 13 -0.41 6.44 13.25
C GLY A 13 -0.99 7.63 12.51
N HIS A 14 -0.75 7.75 11.20
CA HIS A 14 -1.36 8.81 10.38
C HIS A 14 -2.87 8.60 10.27
N PRO A 15 -3.72 9.65 10.34
CA PRO A 15 -5.19 9.53 10.33
C PRO A 15 -5.74 8.67 9.19
N ASP A 16 -5.33 8.94 7.95
CA ASP A 16 -5.75 8.11 6.80
C ASP A 16 -5.34 6.63 6.94
N LYS A 17 -4.17 6.36 7.55
CA LYS A 17 -3.70 5.00 7.76
C LYS A 17 -4.37 4.30 8.93
N ILE A 18 -4.84 5.04 9.93
CA ILE A 18 -5.74 4.50 10.96
C ILE A 18 -7.03 4.04 10.28
N ALA A 19 -7.61 4.86 9.40
CA ALA A 19 -8.81 4.51 8.66
C ALA A 19 -8.61 3.26 7.79
N ASP A 20 -7.53 3.20 7.00
CA ASP A 20 -7.18 2.02 6.19
C ASP A 20 -7.04 0.74 7.05
N GLN A 21 -6.34 0.82 8.18
CA GLN A 21 -6.13 -0.32 9.07
C GLN A 21 -7.42 -0.81 9.72
N ILE A 22 -8.34 0.10 10.10
CA ILE A 22 -9.64 -0.29 10.65
C ILE A 22 -10.48 -0.98 9.57
N SER A 23 -10.53 -0.40 8.37
CA SER A 23 -11.29 -0.97 7.24
C SER A 23 -10.81 -2.37 6.88
N ASP A 24 -9.50 -2.60 6.82
CA ASP A 24 -8.95 -3.94 6.56
C ASP A 24 -9.01 -4.89 7.75
N ALA A 25 -9.00 -4.40 8.99
CA ALA A 25 -9.25 -5.24 10.16
C ALA A 25 -10.67 -5.84 10.12
N ILE A 26 -11.66 -5.02 9.74
CA ILE A 26 -13.05 -5.48 9.57
C ILE A 26 -13.15 -6.53 8.46
N LEU A 27 -12.50 -6.29 7.32
CA LEU A 27 -12.41 -7.28 6.24
C LEU A 27 -11.79 -8.60 6.73
N ASP A 28 -10.65 -8.54 7.40
CA ASP A 28 -9.97 -9.73 7.90
C ASP A 28 -10.85 -10.49 8.91
N ALA A 29 -11.52 -9.79 9.83
CA ALA A 29 -12.43 -10.42 10.79
C ALA A 29 -13.62 -11.12 10.11
N MET A 30 -14.13 -10.55 9.02
CA MET A 30 -15.21 -11.17 8.23
C MET A 30 -14.71 -12.37 7.43
N LEU A 31 -13.58 -12.25 6.72
CA LEU A 31 -12.99 -13.36 5.94
C LEU A 31 -12.55 -14.54 6.82
N ALA A 32 -12.13 -14.29 8.06
CA ALA A 32 -11.77 -15.33 9.00
C ALA A 32 -12.95 -16.26 9.37
N GLN A 33 -14.18 -15.74 9.35
CA GLN A 33 -15.39 -16.51 9.67
C GLN A 33 -16.15 -16.96 8.41
N ASP A 34 -16.13 -16.13 7.36
CA ASP A 34 -16.79 -16.38 6.07
C ASP A 34 -15.86 -15.92 4.93
N PRO A 35 -15.07 -16.84 4.33
CA PRO A 35 -14.14 -16.53 3.24
C PRO A 35 -14.79 -15.93 2.00
N HIS A 36 -16.11 -16.03 1.84
CA HIS A 36 -16.86 -15.48 0.71
C HIS A 36 -17.54 -14.14 1.03
N SER A 37 -17.21 -13.53 2.17
CA SER A 37 -17.69 -12.20 2.54
C SER A 37 -17.45 -11.18 1.44
N ARG A 38 -18.50 -10.42 1.07
CA ARG A 38 -18.39 -9.23 0.25
C ARG A 38 -18.29 -8.03 1.16
N VAL A 39 -17.21 -7.27 1.05
CA VAL A 39 -16.91 -6.16 1.97
C VAL A 39 -16.48 -4.95 1.15
N ALA A 40 -17.08 -3.81 1.45
CA ALA A 40 -16.70 -2.49 1.01
C ALA A 40 -16.90 -1.54 2.20
N VAL A 41 -15.97 -1.55 3.15
CA VAL A 41 -16.05 -0.75 4.38
C VAL A 41 -15.16 0.47 4.26
N GLU A 42 -15.76 1.62 4.51
CA GLU A 42 -15.10 2.92 4.52
C GLU A 42 -15.09 3.47 5.94
N THR A 43 -13.89 3.86 6.40
CA THR A 43 -13.66 4.45 7.71
C THR A 43 -13.30 5.92 7.59
N LEU A 44 -13.95 6.77 8.39
CA LEU A 44 -13.55 8.14 8.67
C LEU A 44 -13.10 8.24 10.13
N VAL A 45 -12.00 8.94 10.38
CA VAL A 45 -11.52 9.26 11.72
C VAL A 45 -11.30 10.76 11.87
N THR A 46 -11.74 11.33 12.98
CA THR A 46 -11.52 12.74 13.32
C THR A 46 -11.44 12.90 14.85
N THR A 47 -11.42 14.13 15.36
CA THR A 47 -11.30 14.41 16.79
C THR A 47 -12.33 13.61 17.61
N GLY A 48 -11.85 12.67 18.42
CA GLY A 48 -12.67 11.83 19.29
C GLY A 48 -13.72 10.96 18.60
N LEU A 49 -13.66 10.75 17.28
CA LEU A 49 -14.72 10.07 16.52
C LEU A 49 -14.15 9.14 15.44
N VAL A 50 -14.74 7.95 15.36
CA VAL A 50 -14.61 6.98 14.26
C VAL A 50 -15.99 6.75 13.67
N VAL A 51 -16.12 6.84 12.35
CA VAL A 51 -17.35 6.50 11.61
C VAL A 51 -17.03 5.37 10.66
N LEU A 52 -17.75 4.27 10.80
CA LEU A 52 -17.68 3.08 9.95
C LEU A 52 -18.92 3.07 9.06
N SER A 53 -18.72 2.93 7.76
CA SER A 53 -19.80 2.96 6.76
C SER A 53 -19.50 2.01 5.60
N GLY A 54 -20.47 1.84 4.72
CA GLY A 54 -20.33 1.04 3.50
C GLY A 54 -21.15 -0.25 3.53
N GLU A 55 -20.83 -1.15 2.62
CA GLU A 55 -21.66 -2.29 2.29
C GLU A 55 -20.98 -3.63 2.60
N VAL A 56 -21.72 -4.50 3.28
CA VAL A 56 -21.25 -5.85 3.59
C VAL A 56 -22.31 -6.89 3.26
N TYR A 57 -21.88 -8.03 2.73
CA TYR A 57 -22.67 -9.26 2.73
C TYR A 57 -21.80 -10.39 3.28
N THR A 58 -22.16 -10.92 4.44
CA THR A 58 -21.37 -11.93 5.15
C THR A 58 -22.26 -12.74 6.08
N ARG A 59 -21.84 -13.97 6.38
CA ARG A 59 -22.37 -14.78 7.49
C ARG A 59 -21.62 -14.54 8.81
N ALA A 60 -20.51 -13.80 8.76
CA ALA A 60 -19.71 -13.48 9.94
C ALA A 60 -20.46 -12.57 10.92
N HIS A 61 -20.18 -12.74 12.20
CA HIS A 61 -20.61 -11.80 13.24
C HIS A 61 -19.38 -11.12 13.83
N VAL A 62 -19.25 -9.81 13.60
CA VAL A 62 -18.08 -9.03 14.00
C VAL A 62 -18.53 -7.83 14.83
N ASP A 63 -18.00 -7.69 16.04
CA ASP A 63 -18.12 -6.45 16.82
C ASP A 63 -17.16 -5.41 16.24
N VAL A 64 -17.66 -4.66 15.25
CA VAL A 64 -16.86 -3.65 14.54
C VAL A 64 -16.45 -2.48 15.43
N GLN A 65 -17.19 -2.22 16.52
CA GLN A 65 -16.83 -1.15 17.45
C GLN A 65 -15.64 -1.55 18.29
N GLN A 66 -15.69 -2.73 18.91
CA GLN A 66 -14.58 -3.24 19.70
C GLN A 66 -13.33 -3.43 18.83
N LEU A 67 -13.50 -3.98 17.63
CA LEU A 67 -12.40 -4.18 16.69
C LEU A 67 -11.71 -2.85 16.31
N ALA A 68 -12.48 -1.79 16.01
CA ALA A 68 -11.89 -0.48 15.73
C ALA A 68 -11.07 0.05 16.92
N ARG A 69 -11.57 -0.11 18.16
CA ARG A 69 -10.83 0.28 19.37
C ARG A 69 -9.54 -0.52 19.53
N ASP A 70 -9.56 -1.81 19.27
CA ASP A 70 -8.38 -2.67 19.37
C ASP A 70 -7.30 -2.27 18.36
N VAL A 71 -7.69 -1.96 17.12
CA VAL A 71 -6.79 -1.41 16.11
C VAL A 71 -6.15 -0.10 16.57
N ILE A 72 -6.95 0.84 17.09
CA ILE A 72 -6.46 2.14 17.59
C ILE A 72 -5.47 1.95 18.75
N ARG A 73 -5.75 1.00 19.65
CA ARG A 73 -4.89 0.67 20.80
C ARG A 73 -3.56 0.11 20.33
N GLU A 74 -3.57 -0.82 19.37
CA GLU A 74 -2.36 -1.41 18.80
C GLU A 74 -1.49 -0.41 18.03
N ILE A 75 -2.10 0.58 17.36
CA ILE A 75 -1.37 1.69 16.73
C ILE A 75 -0.67 2.56 17.81
N GLY A 76 -1.30 2.72 18.98
CA GLY A 76 -0.72 3.38 20.15
C GLY A 76 -1.44 4.64 20.59
N TYR A 77 -2.65 4.91 20.09
CA TYR A 77 -3.50 5.99 20.59
C TYR A 77 -4.21 5.54 21.87
N THR A 78 -3.51 5.66 22.99
CA THR A 78 -3.91 5.18 24.32
C THR A 78 -3.82 6.25 25.41
N ASP A 79 -3.61 7.50 24.99
CA ASP A 79 -3.49 8.65 25.87
C ASP A 79 -4.56 9.69 25.50
N PRO A 80 -5.55 9.96 26.38
CA PRO A 80 -6.63 10.89 26.10
C PRO A 80 -6.14 12.32 25.85
N ARG A 81 -4.92 12.68 26.27
CA ARG A 81 -4.31 13.99 25.97
C ARG A 81 -4.04 14.18 24.48
N LEU A 82 -3.99 13.10 23.70
CA LEU A 82 -3.89 13.13 22.24
C LEU A 82 -5.22 13.51 21.58
N ARG A 83 -6.33 13.58 22.35
CA ARG A 83 -7.70 13.89 21.87
C ARG A 83 -8.23 12.90 20.82
N PHE A 84 -7.56 11.78 20.70
CA PHE A 84 -7.97 10.56 20.02
C PHE A 84 -7.34 9.39 20.77
N ASP A 85 -8.19 8.55 21.35
CA ASP A 85 -7.81 7.50 22.29
C ASP A 85 -8.79 6.32 22.16
N ALA A 86 -8.26 5.10 22.14
CA ALA A 86 -9.01 3.87 21.89
C ALA A 86 -10.19 3.66 22.86
N ASP A 87 -10.03 4.07 24.12
CA ASP A 87 -11.02 3.80 25.17
C ASP A 87 -12.11 4.87 25.24
N SER A 88 -11.81 6.11 24.83
CA SER A 88 -12.71 7.26 24.94
C SER A 88 -13.30 7.76 23.62
N CYS A 89 -12.78 7.37 22.46
CA CYS A 89 -13.35 7.80 21.17
C CYS A 89 -14.77 7.24 20.97
N GLY A 90 -15.66 8.03 20.36
CA GLY A 90 -16.93 7.55 19.85
C GLY A 90 -16.70 6.68 18.62
N VAL A 91 -17.42 5.56 18.50
CA VAL A 91 -17.41 4.71 17.31
C VAL A 91 -18.85 4.57 16.83
N LEU A 92 -19.14 5.13 15.65
CA LEU A 92 -20.44 5.04 15.00
C LEU A 92 -20.35 4.06 13.84
N SER A 93 -21.34 3.17 13.73
CA SER A 93 -21.46 2.25 12.60
C SER A 93 -22.77 2.50 11.86
N SER A 94 -22.65 2.70 10.55
CA SER A 94 -23.74 2.78 9.59
C SER A 94 -23.54 1.77 8.44
N ILE A 95 -22.86 0.66 8.70
CA ILE A 95 -22.65 -0.43 7.74
C ILE A 95 -24.00 -1.09 7.43
N HIS A 96 -24.29 -1.30 6.15
CA HIS A 96 -25.53 -1.93 5.70
C HIS A 96 -25.29 -3.06 4.70
N GLU A 97 -26.36 -3.77 4.32
CA GLU A 97 -26.24 -4.87 3.36
C GLU A 97 -25.90 -4.37 1.95
N GLN A 98 -25.07 -5.12 1.21
CA GLN A 98 -24.78 -4.85 -0.20
C GLN A 98 -26.01 -5.07 -1.10
N SER A 99 -26.20 -4.17 -2.07
CA SER A 99 -27.26 -4.24 -3.09
C SER A 99 -27.33 -5.60 -3.81
N PRO A 100 -28.52 -6.24 -3.86
CA PRO A 100 -28.73 -7.46 -4.64
C PRO A 100 -28.44 -7.31 -6.14
N ASP A 101 -28.68 -6.13 -6.73
CA ASP A 101 -28.48 -5.86 -8.16
C ASP A 101 -27.00 -5.87 -8.56
N ILE A 102 -26.12 -5.45 -7.65
CA ILE A 102 -24.67 -5.54 -7.81
C ILE A 102 -24.24 -7.00 -7.64
N ARG A 103 -24.76 -7.66 -6.60
CA ARG A 103 -24.38 -9.04 -6.24
C ARG A 103 -24.62 -10.03 -7.37
N GLN A 104 -25.76 -9.96 -8.07
CA GLN A 104 -26.06 -10.89 -9.18
C GLN A 104 -25.02 -10.85 -10.31
N GLY A 105 -24.47 -9.67 -10.62
CA GLY A 105 -23.48 -9.49 -11.69
C GLY A 105 -22.09 -9.95 -11.27
N VAL A 106 -21.73 -9.73 -10.00
CA VAL A 106 -20.44 -10.17 -9.43
C VAL A 106 -20.40 -11.68 -9.27
N ASP A 107 -21.45 -12.28 -8.71
CA ASP A 107 -21.47 -13.73 -8.46
C ASP A 107 -21.66 -14.57 -9.74
N GLY A 108 -21.78 -13.93 -10.91
CA GLY A 108 -21.84 -14.61 -12.20
C GLY A 108 -23.16 -15.35 -12.44
N VAL A 109 -24.26 -14.97 -11.77
CA VAL A 109 -25.55 -15.66 -11.91
C VAL A 109 -26.05 -15.68 -13.36
N PRO A 110 -25.91 -14.61 -14.17
CA PRO A 110 -26.34 -14.63 -15.57
C PRO A 110 -25.35 -15.30 -16.53
N THR A 111 -24.05 -15.36 -16.20
CA THR A 111 -22.95 -15.72 -17.12
C THR A 111 -22.28 -17.05 -16.79
N GLY A 112 -22.44 -17.56 -15.58
CA GLY A 112 -21.74 -18.74 -15.06
C GLY A 112 -20.30 -18.48 -14.57
N GLU A 113 -19.79 -17.26 -14.73
CA GLU A 113 -18.43 -16.85 -14.33
C GLU A 113 -18.45 -15.54 -13.51
N GLN A 114 -17.64 -15.47 -12.45
CA GLN A 114 -17.54 -14.29 -11.60
C GLN A 114 -17.00 -13.08 -12.39
N GLY A 115 -17.82 -12.04 -12.53
CA GLY A 115 -17.44 -10.79 -13.19
C GLY A 115 -16.68 -9.82 -12.29
N ALA A 116 -16.14 -8.75 -12.88
CA ALA A 116 -15.55 -7.66 -12.13
C ALA A 116 -16.59 -6.95 -11.24
N GLY A 117 -16.21 -6.66 -9.99
CA GLY A 117 -17.05 -5.97 -9.00
C GLY A 117 -17.46 -4.55 -9.37
N ASP A 118 -16.64 -3.89 -10.20
CA ASP A 118 -16.85 -2.55 -10.75
C ASP A 118 -16.03 -2.43 -12.05
N GLN A 119 -16.27 -1.37 -12.82
CA GLN A 119 -15.34 -0.95 -13.86
C GLN A 119 -14.06 -0.35 -13.25
N GLY A 120 -12.95 -0.44 -13.94
CA GLY A 120 -11.74 0.26 -13.53
C GLY A 120 -10.51 -0.10 -14.31
N MET A 121 -9.42 0.59 -14.01
CA MET A 121 -8.08 0.32 -14.53
C MET A 121 -7.11 0.19 -13.37
N MET A 122 -6.18 -0.75 -13.47
CA MET A 122 -5.22 -1.09 -12.43
C MET A 122 -3.83 -1.12 -13.04
N PHE A 123 -2.85 -0.65 -12.27
CA PHE A 123 -1.47 -0.57 -12.70
C PHE A 123 -0.55 -1.37 -11.79
N GLY A 124 0.29 -2.18 -12.42
CA GLY A 124 1.39 -2.94 -11.86
C GLY A 124 2.70 -2.30 -12.25
N TYR A 125 3.65 -2.18 -11.33
CA TYR A 125 4.98 -1.67 -11.66
C TYR A 125 6.06 -2.50 -10.97
N ALA A 126 7.19 -2.68 -11.65
CA ALA A 126 8.42 -3.23 -11.08
C ALA A 126 9.64 -2.62 -11.76
N CYS A 127 10.74 -2.49 -11.01
CA CYS A 127 12.04 -2.07 -11.54
C CYS A 127 13.19 -2.71 -10.74
N ARG A 128 14.42 -2.66 -11.25
CA ARG A 128 15.59 -3.26 -10.59
C ARG A 128 16.29 -2.37 -9.55
N GLU A 129 15.71 -1.23 -9.19
CA GLU A 129 16.33 -0.27 -8.27
C GLU A 129 16.55 -0.84 -6.85
N THR A 130 15.75 -1.84 -6.45
CA THR A 130 15.84 -2.50 -5.14
C THR A 130 15.70 -4.03 -5.26
N PRO A 131 16.19 -4.81 -4.28
CA PRO A 131 15.99 -6.27 -4.25
C PRO A 131 14.52 -6.69 -4.29
N GLU A 132 13.62 -5.86 -3.77
CA GLU A 132 12.18 -6.09 -3.76
C GLU A 132 11.51 -5.82 -5.12
N LEU A 133 12.29 -5.43 -6.13
CA LEU A 133 11.87 -4.99 -7.44
C LEU A 133 10.91 -3.78 -7.38
N MET A 134 11.21 -2.83 -6.50
CA MET A 134 10.44 -1.61 -6.24
C MET A 134 11.28 -0.35 -6.47
N PRO A 135 10.66 0.81 -6.74
CA PRO A 135 11.38 2.08 -6.80
C PRO A 135 12.06 2.39 -5.46
N LEU A 136 13.33 2.79 -5.50
CA LEU A 136 14.10 3.08 -4.28
C LEU A 136 13.46 4.17 -3.39
N PRO A 137 12.95 5.31 -3.94
CA PRO A 137 12.44 6.42 -3.13
C PRO A 137 11.28 6.02 -2.21
N ILE A 138 10.30 5.25 -2.71
CA ILE A 138 9.16 4.80 -1.91
C ILE A 138 9.57 3.75 -0.87
N MET A 139 10.49 2.84 -1.23
CA MET A 139 11.01 1.84 -0.29
C MET A 139 11.72 2.50 0.89
N LEU A 140 12.56 3.50 0.64
CA LEU A 140 13.22 4.25 1.71
C LEU A 140 12.22 5.02 2.56
N ALA A 141 11.24 5.69 1.95
CA ALA A 141 10.19 6.39 2.69
C ALA A 141 9.40 5.42 3.59
N HIS A 142 8.95 4.27 3.09
CA HIS A 142 8.30 3.24 3.90
C HIS A 142 9.16 2.77 5.08
N ARG A 143 10.43 2.45 4.82
CA ARG A 143 11.34 1.96 5.85
C ARG A 143 11.58 3.00 6.95
N LEU A 144 11.65 4.30 6.63
CA LEU A 144 11.83 5.37 7.61
C LEU A 144 10.68 5.43 8.62
N VAL A 145 9.43 5.48 8.15
CA VAL A 145 8.26 5.53 9.07
C VAL A 145 7.98 4.20 9.75
N ARG A 146 8.36 3.08 9.15
CA ARG A 146 8.27 1.75 9.78
C ARG A 146 9.28 1.61 10.91
N GLU A 147 10.53 2.03 10.69
CA GLU A 147 11.57 1.98 11.72
C GLU A 147 11.27 2.96 12.86
N LEU A 148 10.72 4.15 12.57
CA LEU A 148 10.23 5.06 13.63
C LEU A 148 9.15 4.42 14.50
N ALA A 149 8.18 3.74 13.88
CA ALA A 149 7.14 3.03 14.62
C ALA A 149 7.72 1.89 15.47
N ARG A 150 8.70 1.15 14.94
CA ARG A 150 9.41 0.10 15.66
C ARG A 150 10.19 0.66 16.85
N ILE A 151 10.95 1.75 16.67
CA ILE A 151 11.64 2.44 17.76
C ILE A 151 10.65 2.86 18.84
N ARG A 152 9.54 3.50 18.46
CA ARG A 152 8.50 3.92 19.42
C ARG A 152 7.91 2.75 20.22
N LYS A 153 7.65 1.61 19.57
CA LYS A 153 6.94 0.47 20.18
C LYS A 153 7.86 -0.50 20.93
N GLU A 154 9.03 -0.79 20.38
CA GLU A 154 9.91 -1.88 20.83
C GLU A 154 11.19 -1.37 21.50
N GLU A 155 11.69 -0.20 21.10
CA GLU A 155 12.93 0.40 21.60
C GLU A 155 12.68 1.81 22.17
N SER A 156 11.56 1.99 22.87
CA SER A 156 11.07 3.31 23.29
C SER A 156 12.08 4.12 24.11
N HIS A 157 13.00 3.44 24.81
CA HIS A 157 14.10 4.06 25.54
C HIS A 157 15.06 4.88 24.67
N LEU A 158 15.14 4.63 23.36
CA LEU A 158 15.98 5.40 22.43
C LEU A 158 15.38 6.77 22.09
N MET A 159 14.06 6.84 21.90
CA MET A 159 13.34 8.05 21.53
C MET A 159 11.98 8.10 22.28
N PRO A 160 11.97 8.28 23.61
CA PRO A 160 10.78 8.07 24.46
C PRO A 160 9.68 9.10 24.25
N TYR A 161 9.99 10.19 23.54
CA TYR A 161 9.07 11.27 23.23
C TYR A 161 8.21 11.01 21.98
N LEU A 162 8.48 9.95 21.21
CA LEU A 162 7.75 9.67 19.96
C LEU A 162 6.28 9.36 20.22
N ARG A 163 5.41 9.91 19.37
CA ARG A 163 3.98 9.63 19.31
C ARG A 163 3.62 8.95 17.98
N PRO A 164 2.41 8.38 17.83
CA PRO A 164 2.10 7.52 16.69
C PRO A 164 2.21 8.19 15.31
N ASP A 165 1.81 9.46 15.16
CA ASP A 165 1.76 10.11 13.85
C ASP A 165 3.15 10.51 13.34
N ALA A 166 3.47 10.15 12.10
CA ALA A 166 4.76 10.45 11.48
C ALA A 166 4.66 10.36 9.95
N LYS A 167 5.51 11.13 9.27
CA LYS A 167 5.62 11.25 7.82
C LYS A 167 7.10 11.26 7.43
N SER A 168 7.41 10.69 6.27
CA SER A 168 8.75 10.75 5.68
C SER A 168 8.66 11.07 4.20
N GLN A 169 9.64 11.78 3.68
CA GLN A 169 9.80 12.04 2.25
C GLN A 169 11.27 11.88 1.87
N VAL A 170 11.53 11.22 0.75
CA VAL A 170 12.88 10.92 0.27
C VAL A 170 12.99 11.35 -1.18
N THR A 171 13.96 12.22 -1.45
CA THR A 171 14.36 12.62 -2.81
C THR A 171 15.64 11.91 -3.19
N VAL A 172 15.62 11.18 -4.28
CA VAL A 172 16.78 10.48 -4.86
C VAL A 172 17.22 11.21 -6.11
N GLU A 173 18.53 11.41 -6.23
CA GLU A 173 19.17 11.85 -7.46
C GLU A 173 19.48 10.63 -8.31
N TYR A 174 19.09 10.68 -9.59
CA TYR A 174 19.35 9.63 -10.57
C TYR A 174 20.40 10.08 -11.57
N GLU A 175 21.10 9.10 -12.16
CA GLU A 175 22.00 9.31 -13.29
C GLU A 175 21.24 9.80 -14.54
N ASP A 176 21.97 10.14 -15.61
CA ASP A 176 21.38 10.67 -16.86
C ASP A 176 20.41 9.67 -17.54
N ASP A 177 20.50 8.38 -17.22
CA ASP A 177 19.57 7.34 -17.68
C ASP A 177 18.19 7.37 -16.97
N ARG A 178 18.04 8.23 -15.96
CA ARG A 178 16.84 8.44 -15.14
C ARG A 178 16.32 7.18 -14.41
N ARG A 179 17.14 6.13 -14.32
CA ARG A 179 16.79 4.80 -13.77
C ARG A 179 17.77 4.35 -12.70
N THR A 180 19.06 4.67 -12.84
CA THR A 180 20.09 4.30 -11.87
C THR A 180 20.13 5.32 -10.71
N PRO A 181 19.83 4.91 -9.46
CA PRO A 181 19.96 5.79 -8.30
C PRO A 181 21.43 6.15 -8.05
N ARG A 182 21.72 7.44 -7.97
CA ARG A 182 23.07 7.96 -7.75
C ARG A 182 23.35 8.22 -6.28
N ARG A 183 22.44 8.93 -5.60
CA ARG A 183 22.53 9.27 -4.17
C ARG A 183 21.19 9.71 -3.63
N ILE A 184 21.06 9.72 -2.30
CA ILE A 184 19.94 10.31 -1.60
C ILE A 184 20.21 11.81 -1.46
N HIS A 185 19.39 12.62 -2.12
CA HIS A 185 19.55 14.07 -2.17
C HIS A 185 18.99 14.74 -0.90
N THR A 186 17.74 14.42 -0.57
CA THR A 186 17.02 15.03 0.55
C THR A 186 16.23 13.99 1.31
N VAL A 187 16.24 14.09 2.64
CA VAL A 187 15.31 13.37 3.52
C VAL A 187 14.54 14.38 4.37
N VAL A 188 13.22 14.23 4.41
CA VAL A 188 12.32 14.94 5.32
C VAL A 188 11.70 13.93 6.26
N VAL A 189 11.75 14.21 7.56
CA VAL A 189 11.03 13.45 8.58
C VAL A 189 10.22 14.42 9.44
N SER A 190 8.91 14.18 9.51
CA SER A 190 8.01 14.88 10.42
C SER A 190 7.43 13.85 11.37
N THR A 191 7.76 13.91 12.66
CA THR A 191 7.29 12.95 13.66
C THR A 191 6.63 13.67 14.82
N GLN A 192 5.47 13.17 15.23
CA GLN A 192 4.74 13.67 16.36
C GLN A 192 5.50 13.35 17.65
N HIS A 193 5.51 14.28 18.60
CA HIS A 193 6.29 14.15 19.83
C HIS A 193 5.59 14.73 21.06
N THR A 194 6.11 14.40 22.24
CA THR A 194 5.72 15.02 23.51
C THR A 194 6.22 16.48 23.61
N GLU A 195 5.70 17.25 24.56
CA GLU A 195 5.99 18.69 24.66
C GLU A 195 7.38 19.04 25.21
N ASP A 196 8.01 18.08 25.88
CA ASP A 196 9.21 18.23 26.70
C ASP A 196 10.52 18.01 25.93
N VAL A 197 10.48 17.46 24.72
CA VAL A 197 11.67 17.28 23.88
C VAL A 197 11.97 18.54 23.06
N SER A 198 13.26 18.90 22.95
CA SER A 198 13.70 20.00 22.08
C SER A 198 13.82 19.56 20.62
N GLN A 199 13.63 20.51 19.70
CA GLN A 199 13.73 20.24 18.27
C GLN A 199 15.15 19.84 17.85
N GLU A 200 16.18 20.37 18.51
CA GLU A 200 17.58 19.97 18.31
C GLU A 200 17.78 18.49 18.63
N ARG A 201 17.20 18.03 19.75
CA ARG A 201 17.30 16.63 20.16
C ARG A 201 16.61 15.71 19.16
N ILE A 202 15.40 16.07 18.70
CA ILE A 202 14.69 15.30 17.66
C ILE A 202 15.56 15.19 16.40
N ARG A 203 16.15 16.31 15.97
CA ARG A 203 17.01 16.34 14.78
C ARG A 203 18.24 15.45 14.93
N GLU A 204 18.90 15.48 16.09
CA GLU A 204 20.03 14.62 16.42
C GLU A 204 19.64 13.14 16.42
N ASP A 205 18.58 12.76 17.13
CA ASP A 205 18.14 11.37 17.22
C ASP A 205 17.71 10.82 15.84
N ILE A 206 17.03 11.63 15.01
CA ILE A 206 16.74 11.22 13.62
C ILE A 206 18.03 10.96 12.85
N ARG A 207 19.02 11.85 12.95
CA ARG A 207 20.29 11.73 12.22
C ARG A 207 21.12 10.55 12.67
N GLU A 208 21.25 10.36 13.98
CA GLU A 208 22.21 9.41 14.58
C GLU A 208 21.59 8.02 14.83
N ILE A 209 20.26 7.93 15.01
CA ILE A 209 19.56 6.68 15.30
C ILE A 209 18.79 6.20 14.08
N LEU A 210 17.91 7.03 13.51
CA LEU A 210 17.00 6.58 12.44
C LEU A 210 17.71 6.39 11.09
N LEU A 211 18.41 7.41 10.59
CA LEU A 211 18.97 7.36 9.23
C LEU A 211 19.96 6.20 9.03
N PRO A 212 20.91 5.91 9.95
CA PRO A 212 21.89 4.83 9.75
C PRO A 212 21.26 3.43 9.73
N ARG A 213 20.05 3.26 10.30
CA ARG A 213 19.32 1.99 10.29
C ARG A 213 18.56 1.75 8.99
N VAL A 214 18.33 2.80 8.19
CA VAL A 214 17.43 2.74 7.02
C VAL A 214 18.14 3.07 5.71
N LEU A 215 18.98 4.10 5.71
CA LEU A 215 19.60 4.58 4.49
C LEU A 215 20.83 3.71 4.13
N PRO A 216 20.93 3.24 2.88
CA PRO A 216 22.13 2.56 2.40
C PRO A 216 23.31 3.53 2.41
N SER A 217 24.38 3.17 3.13
CA SER A 217 25.55 4.03 3.36
C SER A 217 26.22 4.50 2.08
N GLU A 218 26.17 3.68 1.02
CA GLU A 218 26.75 3.93 -0.29
C GLU A 218 26.02 5.02 -1.09
N LEU A 219 24.77 5.35 -0.73
CA LEU A 219 24.00 6.42 -1.37
C LEU A 219 23.92 7.69 -0.51
N VAL A 220 24.57 7.73 0.65
CA VAL A 220 24.58 8.88 1.55
C VAL A 220 25.93 9.59 1.47
N ASP A 221 25.92 10.87 1.14
CA ASP A 221 27.11 11.73 1.11
C ASP A 221 26.99 12.92 2.06
N ASP A 222 28.07 13.71 2.17
CA ASP A 222 28.15 14.92 3.00
C ASP A 222 27.22 16.05 2.53
N ARG A 223 26.63 15.91 1.34
CA ARG A 223 25.67 16.84 0.74
C ARG A 223 24.20 16.46 0.99
N LEU A 224 23.94 15.42 1.79
CA LEU A 224 22.59 15.05 2.18
C LEU A 224 21.88 16.23 2.88
N ILE A 225 20.72 16.62 2.35
CA ILE A 225 19.86 17.62 2.97
C ILE A 225 18.89 16.90 3.91
N LEU A 226 18.96 17.20 5.20
CA LEU A 226 18.05 16.66 6.22
C LEU A 226 17.11 17.75 6.76
N HIS A 227 15.81 17.56 6.56
CA HIS A 227 14.75 18.33 7.21
C HIS A 227 14.08 17.46 8.28
N VAL A 228 14.03 17.96 9.52
CA VAL A 228 13.34 17.29 10.63
C VAL A 228 12.34 18.27 11.19
N ASN A 229 11.07 17.88 11.33
CA ASN A 229 9.95 18.71 11.79
C ASN A 229 10.05 20.16 11.30
N PRO A 230 10.01 20.42 9.97
CA PRO A 230 10.29 21.75 9.42
C PRO A 230 9.31 22.85 9.89
N THR A 231 8.14 22.48 10.39
CA THR A 231 7.16 23.39 11.03
C THR A 231 7.59 23.84 12.44
N GLY A 232 8.66 23.25 12.98
CA GLY A 232 9.21 23.53 14.30
C GLY A 232 8.61 22.70 15.44
N ARG A 233 7.29 22.54 15.47
CA ARG A 233 6.59 21.80 16.55
C ARG A 233 5.48 20.91 15.99
N PHE A 234 5.49 19.63 16.37
CA PHE A 234 4.47 18.65 15.99
C PHE A 234 3.98 17.85 17.20
N VAL A 235 3.34 18.53 18.16
CA VAL A 235 2.78 17.91 19.37
C VAL A 235 1.37 17.38 19.14
N ILE A 236 0.54 18.19 18.46
CA ILE A 236 -0.82 17.85 18.05
C ILE A 236 -0.73 17.12 16.72
N GLY A 237 -1.23 15.89 16.67
CA GLY A 237 -1.24 15.02 15.49
C GLY A 237 -2.37 14.03 15.57
N GLY A 238 -2.34 13.02 14.69
CA GLY A 238 -3.42 12.04 14.62
C GLY A 238 -4.76 12.67 14.25
N PRO A 239 -5.89 11.97 14.50
CA PRO A 239 -7.22 12.42 14.07
C PRO A 239 -7.66 13.77 14.65
N HIS A 240 -7.00 14.23 15.72
CA HIS A 240 -7.22 15.56 16.25
C HIS A 240 -6.54 16.67 15.42
N GLY A 241 -5.37 16.38 14.86
CA GLY A 241 -4.63 17.32 14.01
C GLY A 241 -5.10 17.33 12.55
N ASP A 242 -5.64 16.22 12.06
CA ASP A 242 -6.11 16.07 10.68
C ASP A 242 -7.21 14.98 10.58
N THR A 243 -8.16 15.11 9.66
CA THR A 243 -9.20 14.10 9.45
C THR A 243 -8.67 13.01 8.53
N GLY A 244 -8.85 11.74 8.94
CA GLY A 244 -8.44 10.58 8.17
C GLY A 244 -9.60 9.91 7.44
N LEU A 245 -9.38 9.48 6.21
CA LEU A 245 -10.32 8.68 5.44
C LEU A 245 -9.62 7.50 4.77
N THR A 246 -10.35 6.39 4.65
CA THR A 246 -9.91 5.19 3.91
C THR A 246 -9.58 5.57 2.46
N GLY A 247 -8.51 4.99 1.91
CA GLY A 247 -8.18 5.18 0.50
C GLY A 247 -7.65 6.58 0.13
N ARG A 248 -7.18 7.38 1.09
CA ARG A 248 -6.55 8.69 0.84
C ARG A 248 -5.02 8.66 0.71
N LYS A 249 -4.45 7.45 0.68
CA LYS A 249 -3.00 7.21 0.58
C LYS A 249 -2.60 6.27 -0.56
N ILE A 250 -3.42 6.21 -1.62
CA ILE A 250 -3.24 5.29 -2.77
C ILE A 250 -1.85 5.33 -3.43
N ILE A 251 -1.20 6.49 -3.49
CA ILE A 251 0.17 6.60 -4.05
C ILE A 251 1.23 6.09 -3.07
N VAL A 252 1.02 6.30 -1.77
CA VAL A 252 1.86 5.71 -0.72
C VAL A 252 1.66 4.20 -0.69
N ASP A 253 0.46 3.71 -0.95
CA ASP A 253 0.15 2.28 -0.94
C ASP A 253 0.76 1.51 -2.11
N THR A 254 1.14 2.22 -3.15
CA THR A 254 1.64 1.64 -4.40
C THR A 254 3.12 1.96 -4.62
N TYR A 255 3.44 2.86 -5.55
CA TYR A 255 4.79 3.02 -6.09
C TYR A 255 5.39 4.40 -5.82
N GLY A 256 4.78 5.18 -4.91
CA GLY A 256 5.28 6.50 -4.50
C GLY A 256 5.35 7.52 -5.64
N GLY A 257 4.52 7.34 -6.67
CA GLY A 257 4.43 8.21 -7.84
C GLY A 257 5.23 7.74 -9.06
N LYS A 258 6.00 6.64 -8.94
CA LYS A 258 6.65 6.00 -10.09
C LYS A 258 5.62 5.12 -10.81
N GLY A 259 5.61 5.13 -12.14
CA GLY A 259 4.53 4.51 -12.91
C GLY A 259 3.20 5.26 -12.78
N ALA A 260 2.10 4.58 -13.05
CA ALA A 260 0.75 5.11 -13.04
C ALA A 260 -0.13 4.50 -11.94
N HIS A 261 -1.29 5.13 -11.73
CA HIS A 261 -2.29 4.67 -10.76
C HIS A 261 -3.69 4.85 -11.36
N GLY A 262 -4.56 3.86 -11.18
CA GLY A 262 -5.89 3.85 -11.81
C GLY A 262 -7.01 4.50 -10.99
N GLY A 263 -6.73 4.81 -9.73
CA GLY A 263 -7.60 5.60 -8.84
C GLY A 263 -8.32 4.78 -7.76
N GLY A 264 -8.42 3.46 -7.93
CA GLY A 264 -9.03 2.56 -6.95
C GLY A 264 -8.20 2.45 -5.66
N ALA A 265 -8.86 2.66 -4.51
CA ALA A 265 -8.29 2.34 -3.20
C ALA A 265 -8.34 0.84 -2.89
N PHE A 266 -7.50 0.38 -1.96
CA PHE A 266 -7.41 -1.04 -1.59
C PHE A 266 -8.18 -1.39 -0.32
N SER A 267 -7.88 -0.71 0.79
CA SER A 267 -8.37 -1.03 2.13
C SER A 267 -9.89 -1.12 2.22
N GLY A 268 -10.40 -2.07 3.01
CA GLY A 268 -11.84 -2.26 3.22
C GLY A 268 -12.57 -3.01 2.11
N LYS A 269 -11.87 -3.43 1.04
CA LYS A 269 -12.47 -4.12 -0.10
C LYS A 269 -12.10 -5.60 -0.14
N ASP A 270 -13.09 -6.48 -0.30
CA ASP A 270 -12.81 -7.90 -0.54
C ASP A 270 -12.24 -8.16 -1.95
N PRO A 271 -11.63 -9.33 -2.20
CA PRO A 271 -10.95 -9.63 -3.45
C PRO A 271 -11.80 -9.61 -4.72
N SER A 272 -13.15 -9.62 -4.62
CA SER A 272 -14.01 -9.46 -5.79
C SER A 272 -13.95 -8.05 -6.39
N LYS A 273 -13.44 -7.06 -5.64
CA LYS A 273 -13.24 -5.68 -6.10
C LYS A 273 -11.90 -5.61 -6.83
N VAL A 274 -11.97 -5.47 -8.15
CA VAL A 274 -10.81 -5.48 -9.05
C VAL A 274 -9.82 -4.35 -8.78
N ASP A 275 -10.24 -3.26 -8.12
CA ASP A 275 -9.33 -2.22 -7.61
C ASP A 275 -8.16 -2.81 -6.81
N ARG A 276 -8.45 -3.79 -5.95
CA ARG A 276 -7.45 -4.46 -5.11
C ARG A 276 -6.85 -5.66 -5.83
N SER A 277 -7.68 -6.63 -6.22
CA SER A 277 -7.20 -7.89 -6.78
C SER A 277 -6.52 -7.69 -8.14
N GLY A 278 -7.06 -6.84 -8.99
CA GLY A 278 -6.48 -6.46 -10.28
C GLY A 278 -5.15 -5.71 -10.11
N ALA A 279 -5.04 -4.80 -9.14
CA ALA A 279 -3.77 -4.11 -8.86
C ALA A 279 -2.69 -5.08 -8.33
N TYR A 280 -3.07 -6.01 -7.45
CA TYR A 280 -2.17 -7.06 -6.97
C TYR A 280 -1.72 -7.99 -8.10
N ALA A 281 -2.64 -8.38 -8.99
CA ALA A 281 -2.31 -9.17 -10.16
C ALA A 281 -1.39 -8.41 -11.12
N ALA A 282 -1.64 -7.12 -11.37
CA ALA A 282 -0.78 -6.30 -12.22
C ALA A 282 0.64 -6.19 -11.64
N ARG A 283 0.78 -5.96 -10.32
CA ARG A 283 2.07 -6.01 -9.61
C ARG A 283 2.75 -7.37 -9.81
N TYR A 284 2.01 -8.45 -9.58
CA TYR A 284 2.51 -9.81 -9.71
C TYR A 284 3.07 -10.10 -11.10
N VAL A 285 2.37 -9.67 -12.16
CA VAL A 285 2.83 -9.77 -13.54
C VAL A 285 4.08 -8.93 -13.77
N ALA A 286 4.05 -7.62 -13.45
CA ALA A 286 5.18 -6.71 -13.66
C ALA A 286 6.45 -7.21 -12.95
N LYS A 287 6.29 -7.67 -11.71
CA LYS A 287 7.38 -8.22 -10.90
C LYS A 287 7.96 -9.48 -11.53
N ASN A 288 7.13 -10.39 -12.04
CA ASN A 288 7.60 -11.60 -12.72
C ASN A 288 8.28 -11.27 -14.07
N ILE A 289 7.84 -10.26 -14.82
CA ILE A 289 8.54 -9.80 -16.04
C ILE A 289 9.97 -9.34 -15.71
N VAL A 290 10.12 -8.43 -14.74
CA VAL A 290 11.44 -7.90 -14.36
C VAL A 290 12.31 -8.98 -13.73
N GLY A 291 11.72 -9.80 -12.84
CA GLY A 291 12.38 -10.93 -12.18
C GLY A 291 12.80 -12.03 -13.14
N ALA A 292 12.12 -12.18 -14.29
CA ALA A 292 12.48 -13.13 -15.33
C ALA A 292 13.67 -12.69 -16.19
N GLY A 293 14.18 -11.48 -16.01
CA GLY A 293 15.24 -10.96 -16.87
C GLY A 293 14.72 -10.24 -18.11
N LEU A 294 13.40 -10.16 -18.32
CA LEU A 294 12.80 -9.75 -19.60
C LEU A 294 12.74 -8.23 -19.81
N ALA A 295 12.88 -7.45 -18.73
CA ALA A 295 13.02 -6.00 -18.74
C ALA A 295 13.77 -5.51 -17.49
N GLU A 296 14.30 -4.28 -17.51
CA GLU A 296 14.85 -3.62 -16.32
C GLU A 296 13.77 -2.92 -15.50
N GLU A 297 12.75 -2.39 -16.17
CA GLU A 297 11.51 -1.89 -15.58
C GLU A 297 10.31 -2.25 -16.45
N ALA A 298 9.16 -2.47 -15.82
CA ALA A 298 7.93 -2.80 -16.51
C ALA A 298 6.73 -2.20 -15.77
N GLU A 299 5.84 -1.59 -16.55
CA GLU A 299 4.49 -1.21 -16.14
C GLU A 299 3.48 -2.13 -16.84
N VAL A 300 2.47 -2.59 -16.11
CA VAL A 300 1.40 -3.44 -16.61
C VAL A 300 0.08 -2.76 -16.31
N GLN A 301 -0.74 -2.50 -17.33
CA GLN A 301 -2.10 -2.02 -17.15
C GLN A 301 -3.09 -3.15 -17.38
N ILE A 302 -4.09 -3.26 -16.50
CA ILE A 302 -5.25 -4.15 -16.68
C ILE A 302 -6.51 -3.31 -16.50
N ALA A 303 -7.50 -3.45 -17.39
CA ALA A 303 -8.79 -2.79 -17.24
C ALA A 303 -9.96 -3.76 -17.33
N TYR A 304 -11.03 -3.47 -16.58
CA TYR A 304 -12.26 -4.26 -16.55
C TYR A 304 -13.48 -3.37 -16.78
N ALA A 305 -14.52 -3.98 -17.35
CA ALA A 305 -15.88 -3.44 -17.30
C ALA A 305 -16.69 -4.26 -16.28
N ILE A 306 -17.60 -3.58 -15.58
CA ILE A 306 -18.43 -4.20 -14.53
C ILE A 306 -19.19 -5.44 -15.06
N GLY A 307 -19.16 -6.53 -14.30
CA GLY A 307 -19.83 -7.78 -14.65
C GLY A 307 -19.15 -8.64 -15.73
N LEU A 308 -18.08 -8.16 -16.39
CA LEU A 308 -17.28 -8.98 -17.30
C LEU A 308 -16.14 -9.67 -16.54
N ALA A 309 -15.91 -10.94 -16.84
CA ALA A 309 -14.79 -11.69 -16.28
C ALA A 309 -13.48 -11.36 -17.02
N GLU A 310 -13.52 -11.30 -18.35
CA GLU A 310 -12.34 -11.00 -19.18
C GLU A 310 -11.93 -9.52 -19.08
N PRO A 311 -10.64 -9.21 -18.92
CA PRO A 311 -10.14 -7.85 -19.02
C PRO A 311 -10.46 -7.24 -20.39
N VAL A 312 -10.92 -5.98 -20.40
CA VAL A 312 -11.17 -5.23 -21.65
C VAL A 312 -9.87 -4.76 -22.30
N SER A 313 -8.81 -4.58 -21.50
CA SER A 313 -7.46 -4.34 -22.00
C SER A 313 -6.40 -4.91 -21.06
N ILE A 314 -5.28 -5.31 -21.66
CA ILE A 314 -4.01 -5.62 -21.00
C ILE A 314 -2.93 -4.92 -21.82
N ASP A 315 -2.07 -4.15 -21.16
CA ASP A 315 -0.94 -3.46 -21.78
C ASP A 315 0.33 -3.68 -20.95
N VAL A 316 1.48 -3.70 -21.62
CA VAL A 316 2.81 -3.79 -21.02
C VAL A 316 3.67 -2.70 -21.61
N ASN A 317 4.33 -1.90 -20.77
CA ASN A 317 5.30 -0.90 -21.18
C ASN A 317 6.62 -1.14 -20.45
N THR A 318 7.69 -1.46 -21.19
CA THR A 318 9.03 -1.69 -20.60
C THR A 318 9.93 -0.45 -20.62
N PHE A 319 9.40 0.69 -21.06
CA PHE A 319 10.14 1.96 -21.17
C PHE A 319 11.42 1.83 -22.02
N GLY A 320 11.40 0.94 -23.01
CA GLY A 320 12.54 0.65 -23.89
C GLY A 320 13.61 -0.25 -23.26
N THR A 321 13.32 -0.89 -22.13
CA THR A 321 14.26 -1.78 -21.42
C THR A 321 14.00 -3.26 -21.66
N GLY A 322 12.93 -3.58 -22.39
CA GLY A 322 12.57 -4.95 -22.75
C GLY A 322 13.61 -5.62 -23.65
N VAL A 323 13.86 -6.91 -23.42
CA VAL A 323 14.71 -7.74 -24.29
C VAL A 323 14.01 -8.18 -25.58
N VAL A 324 12.69 -8.00 -25.64
CA VAL A 324 11.80 -8.23 -26.79
C VAL A 324 10.81 -7.06 -26.88
N PRO A 325 10.14 -6.84 -28.03
CA PRO A 325 9.10 -5.81 -28.14
C PRO A 325 7.97 -6.01 -27.13
N ASP A 326 7.42 -4.91 -26.60
CA ASP A 326 6.35 -4.93 -25.60
C ASP A 326 5.12 -5.74 -26.05
N ALA A 327 4.79 -5.73 -27.34
CA ALA A 327 3.72 -6.54 -27.91
C ALA A 327 3.92 -8.05 -27.70
N VAL A 328 5.16 -8.54 -27.74
CA VAL A 328 5.49 -9.95 -27.44
C VAL A 328 5.26 -10.25 -25.96
N LEU A 329 5.59 -9.31 -25.07
CA LEU A 329 5.33 -9.44 -23.64
C LEU A 329 3.82 -9.47 -23.34
N VAL A 330 3.01 -8.67 -24.03
CA VAL A 330 1.54 -8.71 -23.89
C VAL A 330 1.01 -10.11 -24.22
N GLU A 331 1.43 -10.72 -25.32
CA GLU A 331 1.00 -12.08 -25.69
C GLU A 331 1.49 -13.13 -24.69
N ALA A 332 2.74 -13.02 -24.22
CA ALA A 332 3.27 -13.89 -23.18
C ALA A 332 2.49 -13.77 -21.86
N VAL A 333 2.11 -12.56 -21.46
CA VAL A 333 1.29 -12.31 -20.28
C VAL A 333 -0.08 -12.95 -20.43
N ARG A 334 -0.75 -12.79 -21.58
CA ARG A 334 -2.06 -13.41 -21.86
C ARG A 334 -2.00 -14.94 -21.81
N ALA A 335 -0.90 -15.53 -22.25
CA ALA A 335 -0.72 -16.98 -22.24
C ALA A 335 -0.42 -17.54 -20.84
N VAL A 336 0.26 -16.77 -19.98
CA VAL A 336 0.74 -17.22 -18.67
C VAL A 336 -0.21 -16.85 -17.54
N PHE A 337 -0.86 -15.68 -17.57
CA PHE A 337 -1.66 -15.21 -16.44
C PHE A 337 -3.14 -15.20 -16.80
N ASP A 338 -3.95 -15.98 -16.07
CA ASP A 338 -5.40 -15.87 -16.16
C ASP A 338 -5.86 -14.71 -15.26
N LEU A 339 -6.04 -13.56 -15.90
CA LEU A 339 -6.39 -12.30 -15.25
C LEU A 339 -7.90 -12.12 -15.07
N ARG A 340 -8.71 -13.18 -15.11
CA ARG A 340 -10.11 -13.07 -14.70
C ARG A 340 -10.21 -12.94 -13.17
N PRO A 341 -11.18 -12.17 -12.62
CA PRO A 341 -11.29 -11.96 -11.18
C PRO A 341 -11.27 -13.24 -10.33
N ALA A 342 -12.03 -14.27 -10.71
CA ALA A 342 -12.03 -15.55 -9.99
C ALA A 342 -10.68 -16.27 -10.03
N SER A 343 -9.99 -16.21 -11.18
CA SER A 343 -8.67 -16.81 -11.35
C SER A 343 -7.60 -16.08 -10.56
N ILE A 344 -7.63 -14.74 -10.53
CA ILE A 344 -6.75 -13.94 -9.65
C ILE A 344 -6.93 -14.32 -8.19
N ILE A 345 -8.19 -14.42 -7.72
CA ILE A 345 -8.51 -14.79 -6.35
C ILE A 345 -7.96 -16.18 -6.00
N ARG A 346 -8.11 -17.14 -6.91
CA ARG A 346 -7.61 -18.52 -6.75
C ARG A 346 -6.09 -18.55 -6.73
N ASP A 347 -5.45 -17.97 -7.74
CA ASP A 347 -4.01 -18.12 -7.99
C ASP A 347 -3.17 -17.34 -6.95
N LEU A 348 -3.72 -16.24 -6.42
CA LEU A 348 -3.10 -15.46 -5.34
C LEU A 348 -3.65 -15.80 -3.94
N ASP A 349 -4.54 -16.79 -3.82
CA ASP A 349 -5.06 -17.27 -2.53
C ASP A 349 -5.63 -16.14 -1.65
N LEU A 350 -6.50 -15.32 -2.25
CA LEU A 350 -6.97 -14.05 -1.68
C LEU A 350 -8.12 -14.22 -0.66
N LEU A 351 -8.77 -15.36 -0.55
CA LEU A 351 -9.89 -15.53 0.42
C LEU A 351 -9.38 -15.84 1.83
N LYS A 352 -8.40 -15.08 2.34
CA LYS A 352 -7.76 -15.29 3.65
C LYS A 352 -7.54 -13.97 4.40
N PRO A 353 -7.68 -13.97 5.74
CA PRO A 353 -7.48 -12.78 6.55
C PRO A 353 -6.00 -12.41 6.66
N ARG A 354 -5.56 -11.39 5.91
CA ARG A 354 -4.18 -10.89 5.89
C ARG A 354 -4.04 -9.42 5.47
N TYR A 355 -5.16 -8.75 5.22
CA TYR A 355 -5.19 -7.44 4.59
C TYR A 355 -4.81 -6.31 5.53
N ARG A 356 -5.07 -6.43 6.83
CA ARG A 356 -4.64 -5.41 7.80
C ARG A 356 -3.14 -5.20 7.78
N ALA A 357 -2.38 -6.27 7.55
CA ALA A 357 -0.93 -6.18 7.39
C ALA A 357 -0.51 -5.33 6.18
N THR A 358 -1.36 -5.17 5.17
CA THR A 358 -1.12 -4.37 3.96
C THR A 358 -1.44 -2.88 4.14
N ALA A 359 -2.34 -2.55 5.08
CA ALA A 359 -2.93 -1.22 5.22
C ALA A 359 -1.95 -0.11 5.61
N ALA A 360 -0.71 -0.45 6.01
CA ALA A 360 0.37 0.49 6.23
C ALA A 360 1.70 -0.03 5.66
N TYR A 361 2.59 0.91 5.34
CA TYR A 361 3.94 0.64 4.82
C TYR A 361 3.99 -0.01 3.42
N GLY A 362 2.97 0.25 2.60
CA GLY A 362 2.90 -0.22 1.23
C GLY A 362 2.35 -1.63 1.10
N HIS A 363 1.57 -1.84 0.04
CA HIS A 363 1.04 -3.14 -0.33
C HIS A 363 2.06 -4.00 -1.09
N PHE A 364 3.09 -3.36 -1.66
CA PHE A 364 4.07 -3.99 -2.54
C PHE A 364 5.48 -3.94 -1.98
N GLY A 365 6.35 -4.81 -2.51
CA GLY A 365 7.74 -4.94 -2.08
C GLY A 365 7.92 -5.70 -0.76
N ARG A 366 6.95 -6.55 -0.39
CA ARG A 366 6.94 -7.26 0.90
C ARG A 366 6.78 -8.77 0.70
N PRO A 367 7.81 -9.58 0.98
CA PRO A 367 7.89 -10.97 0.52
C PRO A 367 6.85 -11.90 1.15
N GLU A 368 6.20 -11.50 2.24
CA GLU A 368 5.13 -12.27 2.89
C GLU A 368 3.83 -12.36 2.06
N PHE A 369 3.68 -11.54 1.01
CA PHE A 369 2.45 -11.49 0.21
C PHE A 369 2.52 -12.32 -1.08
N PRO A 370 1.40 -12.96 -1.47
CA PRO A 370 1.38 -13.89 -2.60
C PRO A 370 1.66 -13.22 -3.95
N TRP A 371 1.22 -11.95 -4.14
CA TRP A 371 1.50 -11.18 -5.35
C TRP A 371 2.96 -10.73 -5.48
N GLU A 372 3.79 -10.96 -4.45
CA GLU A 372 5.22 -10.66 -4.49
C GLU A 372 6.06 -11.89 -4.90
N ALA A 373 5.44 -13.04 -5.16
CA ALA A 373 6.13 -14.25 -5.58
C ALA A 373 6.67 -14.16 -7.03
N LEU A 374 7.86 -14.74 -7.25
CA LEU A 374 8.51 -14.86 -8.56
C LEU A 374 8.38 -16.28 -9.13
N ASN A 375 7.18 -16.85 -9.07
CA ASN A 375 6.90 -18.26 -9.42
C ASN A 375 6.39 -18.45 -10.86
N ARG A 376 6.33 -17.40 -11.69
CA ARG A 376 5.95 -17.47 -13.11
C ARG A 376 7.08 -17.06 -14.06
N VAL A 377 8.30 -16.96 -13.53
CA VAL A 377 9.49 -16.54 -14.27
C VAL A 377 9.80 -17.47 -15.45
N GLU A 378 9.85 -18.78 -15.21
CA GLU A 378 10.17 -19.74 -16.29
C GLU A 378 9.01 -19.88 -17.29
N ASP A 379 7.77 -19.84 -16.82
CA ASP A 379 6.57 -19.83 -17.68
C ASP A 379 6.59 -18.64 -18.64
N LEU A 380 6.96 -17.45 -18.15
CA LEU A 380 7.12 -16.24 -18.97
C LEU A 380 8.25 -16.37 -19.99
N LYS A 381 9.42 -16.87 -19.62
CA LYS A 381 10.53 -17.07 -20.56
C LYS A 381 10.16 -18.02 -21.69
N GLN A 382 9.47 -19.11 -21.37
CA GLN A 382 8.99 -20.07 -22.36
C GLN A 382 7.93 -19.45 -23.28
N ALA A 383 6.99 -18.68 -22.73
CA ALA A 383 5.98 -17.99 -23.52
C ALA A 383 6.62 -16.95 -24.45
N VAL A 384 7.54 -16.12 -23.96
CA VAL A 384 8.27 -15.15 -24.80
C VAL A 384 9.02 -15.85 -25.94
N ALA A 385 9.70 -16.97 -25.68
CA ALA A 385 10.41 -17.71 -26.73
C ALA A 385 9.47 -18.29 -27.82
N ARG A 386 8.17 -18.42 -27.54
CA ARG A 386 7.15 -18.86 -28.50
C ARG A 386 6.60 -17.71 -29.34
N TYR A 387 6.57 -16.49 -28.81
CA TYR A 387 5.96 -15.32 -29.44
C TYR A 387 6.99 -14.31 -30.01
N ALA A 388 8.26 -14.43 -29.66
CA ALA A 388 9.40 -13.71 -30.26
C ALA A 388 9.81 -14.36 -31.58
#